data_AF-A0A8T7KRM2-F1
#
_entry.id   AF-A0A8T7KRM2-F1
#
_cell.length_a   1.000
_cell.length_b   1.000
_cell.length_c   1.000
_cell.angle_alpha   90.00
_cell.angle_beta   90.00
_cell.angle_gamma   90.00
#
_symmetry.space_group_name_H-M   'P 1'
#
loop_
_entity.id
_entity.type
_entity.pdbx_description
1 polymer ?
#
loop_
_entity_poly.entity_id
_entity_poly.type
_entity_poly.pdbx_seq_one_letter_code
_entity_poly.pdbx_strand_id
1 'polypeptide(L)' 'MYEKAIVYDPETRDFAMYLDGELVGFARTYQEAEEALDALVSELLSGRYVCEAA' A
#
# COMPACT_ATOMS: atom_id res chain seq x y z
N MET A 1 -4.14 9.62 9.08
CA MET A 1 -4.10 8.18 9.42
C MET A 1 -4.38 7.47 8.11
N TYR A 2 -3.44 6.73 7.55
CA TYR A 2 -3.62 6.14 6.22
C TYR A 2 -4.67 5.03 6.29
N GLU A 3 -5.68 5.10 5.43
CA GLU A 3 -6.66 4.02 5.30
C GLU A 3 -6.13 3.00 4.27
N LYS A 4 -5.79 1.80 4.74
CA LYS A 4 -5.39 0.68 3.88
C LYS A 4 -6.66 -0.11 3.54
N ALA A 5 -6.97 -0.26 2.25
CA ALA A 5 -8.06 -1.10 1.79
C ALA A 5 -7.53 -2.10 0.74
N ILE A 6 -7.86 -3.38 0.92
CA ILE A 6 -7.49 -4.43 -0.02
C ILE A 6 -8.79 -5.00 -0.59
N VAL A 7 -8.96 -4.86 -1.90
CA VAL A 7 -10.12 -5.36 -2.63
C VAL A 7 -9.69 -6.56 -3.46
N TYR A 8 -10.47 -7.63 -3.41
CA TYR A 8 -10.22 -8.83 -4.22
C TYR A 8 -10.99 -8.75 -5.53
N ASP A 9 -10.28 -8.81 -6.66
CA ASP A 9 -10.86 -8.84 -8.00
C ASP A 9 -10.89 -10.29 -8.52
N PRO A 10 -12.08 -10.93 -8.61
CA PRO A 10 -12.21 -12.32 -9.06
C PRO A 10 -11.97 -12.48 -10.57
N GLU A 11 -12.04 -11.41 -11.36
CA GLU A 11 -11.85 -11.43 -12.82
C GLU A 11 -10.38 -11.61 -13.21
N THR A 12 -9.49 -10.93 -12.49
CA THR A 12 -8.04 -10.94 -12.73
C THR A 12 -7.29 -11.83 -11.73
N ARG A 13 -7.96 -12.19 -10.62
CA ARG A 13 -7.43 -12.96 -9.48
C ARG A 13 -6.29 -12.24 -8.78
N ASP A 14 -6.33 -10.92 -8.78
CA ASP A 14 -5.42 -10.07 -8.02
C ASP A 14 -6.16 -9.31 -6.92
N PHE A 15 -5.36 -8.83 -5.98
CA PHE A 15 -5.75 -8.02 -4.84
C PHE A 15 -5.32 -6.59 -5.13
N ALA A 16 -6.29 -5.74 -5.42
CA ALA A 16 -6.08 -4.31 -5.58
C ALA A 16 -5.86 -3.67 -4.21
N MET A 17 -4.74 -2.97 -4.08
CA MET A 17 -4.34 -2.24 -2.89
C MET A 17 -4.69 -0.77 -3.04
N TYR A 18 -5.43 -0.25 -2.08
CA TYR A 18 -5.77 1.15 -1.98
C TYR A 18 -5.17 1.73 -0.70
N LEU A 19 -4.53 2.88 -0.85
CA LEU A 19 -4.02 3.69 0.25
C LEU A 19 -4.67 5.06 0.15
N ASP A 20 -5.41 5.45 1.19
CA ASP A 20 -6.14 6.74 1.22
C ASP A 20 -7.16 6.88 0.06
N GLY A 21 -7.72 5.75 -0.40
CA GLY A 21 -8.62 5.70 -1.56
C GLY A 21 -7.91 5.77 -2.93
N GLU A 22 -6.58 5.84 -2.95
CA GLU A 22 -5.78 5.84 -4.17
C GLU A 22 -5.22 4.43 -4.44
N LEU A 23 -5.39 3.92 -5.66
CA LEU A 23 -4.87 2.60 -6.04
C LEU A 23 -3.34 2.66 -6.10
N VAL A 24 -2.68 2.01 -5.15
CA VAL A 24 -1.22 2.00 -5.04
C VAL A 24 -0.59 0.79 -5.72
N GLY A 25 -1.35 -0.29 -5.95
CA GLY A 25 -0.84 -1.46 -6.65
C GLY A 25 -1.77 -2.66 -6.66
N PHE A 26 -1.27 -3.76 -7.23
CA PHE A 26 -1.95 -5.05 -7.29
C PHE A 26 -1.00 -6.13 -6.75
N ALA A 27 -1.51 -7.06 -5.94
CA ALA A 27 -0.78 -8.27 -5.54
C ALA A 27 -1.52 -9.53 -5.95
N ARG A 28 -0.80 -10.65 -6.02
CA ARG A 28 -1.39 -11.96 -6.28
C ARG A 28 -2.01 -12.58 -5.02
N THR A 29 -1.65 -12.09 -3.85
CA THR A 29 -2.14 -12.58 -2.55
C THR A 29 -2.36 -11.43 -1.58
N TYR A 30 -3.28 -11.62 -0.62
CA TYR A 30 -3.55 -10.64 0.45
C TYR A 30 -2.29 -10.35 1.28
N GLN A 31 -1.46 -11.37 1.54
CA GLN A 31 -0.22 -11.23 2.31
C GLN A 31 0.81 -10.36 1.58
N GLU A 32 1.07 -10.62 0.29
CA GLU A 32 1.93 -9.76 -0.51
C GLU A 32 1.38 -8.34 -0.62
N ALA A 33 0.04 -8.18 -0.68
CA ALA A 33 -0.58 -6.87 -0.67
C ALA A 33 -0.28 -6.12 0.63
N GLU A 34 -0.43 -6.76 1.78
CA GLU A 34 -0.09 -6.14 3.06
C GLU A 34 1.39 -5.79 3.16
N GLU A 35 2.29 -6.70 2.78
CA GLU A 35 3.75 -6.44 2.83
C GLU A 35 4.16 -5.29 1.91
N ALA A 36 3.61 -5.23 0.70
CA ALA A 36 3.87 -4.13 -0.25
C ALA A 36 3.30 -2.80 0.24
N LEU A 37 2.05 -2.79 0.75
CA LEU A 37 1.45 -1.61 1.37
C LEU A 37 2.25 -1.15 2.59
N ASP A 38 2.69 -2.08 3.43
CA ASP A 38 3.47 -1.76 4.62
C ASP A 38 4.85 -1.16 4.27
N ALA A 39 5.55 -1.75 3.30
CA ALA A 39 6.80 -1.21 2.79
C ALA A 39 6.62 0.20 2.19
N LEU A 40 5.58 0.41 1.37
CA LEU A 40 5.26 1.73 0.80
C LEU A 40 4.90 2.76 1.88
N VAL A 41 4.08 2.39 2.86
CA VAL A 41 3.69 3.25 3.98
C VAL A 41 4.91 3.59 4.82
N SER A 42 5.76 2.61 5.10
CA SER A 42 7.01 2.78 5.84
C SER A 42 7.95 3.72 5.09
N GLU A 43 8.07 3.61 3.77
CA GLU A 43 8.84 4.54 2.95
C GLU A 43 8.22 5.94 2.89
N LEU A 44 6.90 6.07 2.82
CA LEU A 44 6.18 7.35 2.85
C LEU A 44 6.24 8.06 4.21
N LEU A 45 6.30 7.28 5.28
CA LEU A 45 6.54 7.75 6.64
C LEU A 45 8.01 8.15 6.78
N SER A 46 8.94 7.22 6.53
CA SER A 46 10.40 7.41 6.56
C SER A 46 10.87 8.59 5.71
N GLY A 47 10.40 8.68 4.47
CA GLY A 47 10.69 9.75 3.51
C GLY A 47 10.11 11.12 3.91
N ARG A 48 9.07 11.16 4.75
CA ARG A 48 8.61 12.40 5.38
C ARG A 48 9.49 12.83 6.54
N TYR A 49 10.15 11.89 7.22
CA TYR A 49 11.07 12.18 8.30
C TYR A 49 12.46 12.64 7.82
N VAL A 50 12.87 12.34 6.57
CA VAL A 50 14.21 12.75 6.08
C VAL A 50 14.32 14.23 5.70
N CYS A 51 13.21 14.97 5.60
CA CYS A 51 13.23 16.40 5.26
C CYS A 51 13.03 17.36 6.44
N GLU A 52 13.02 16.87 7.69
CA GLU A 52 13.08 17.74 8.87
C GLU A 52 14.42 17.53 9.62
N ALA A 53 15.54 17.53 8.90
CA ALA A 53 16.87 17.51 9.49
C ALA A 53 17.99 18.13 8.61
N ALA A 54 17.65 18.99 7.64
CA ALA A 54 18.65 19.68 6.81
C ALA A 54 18.41 21.21 6.77
#